data_AF-A0A951SVP0-F1
#
_entry.id   AF-A0A951SVP0-F1
#
_cell.length_a   1.000
_cell.length_b   1.000
_cell.length_c   1.000
_cell.angle_alpha   90.00
_cell.angle_beta   90.00
_cell.angle_gamma   90.00
#
_symmetry.space_group_name_H-M   'P 1'
#
loop_
_entity.id
_entity.type
_entity.pdbx_description
1 polymer ?
#
loop_
_entity_poly.entity_id
_entity_poly.type
_entity_poly.pdbx_seq_one_letter_code
_entity_poly.pdbx_strand_id
1 'polypeptide(L)'
;MPSQILQDRFQRIKKECFWEYSFVQEDLANIVAGSDFAQKKFLFEKILLNSSRFLGDLRIFKTEDLHQLIDEYKVPQFNYDFAFRRKNMVEVYFFNRPLLIEELKWNR
;
A
#
# COMPACT_ATOMS: atom_id res chain seq x y z
N MET A 1 9.55 -10.58 18.45
CA MET A 1 9.28 -11.42 17.26
C MET A 1 8.04 -10.88 16.56
N PRO A 2 8.09 -10.59 15.24
CA PRO A 2 6.89 -10.21 14.48
C PRO A 2 5.83 -11.32 14.54
N SER A 3 4.54 -10.97 14.52
CA SER A 3 3.47 -11.97 14.50
C SER A 3 3.50 -12.79 13.20
N GLN A 4 2.97 -14.03 13.24
CA GLN A 4 2.85 -14.88 12.06
C GLN A 4 2.13 -14.17 10.90
N ILE A 5 1.05 -13.45 11.23
CA ILE A 5 0.26 -12.66 10.26
C ILE A 5 1.13 -11.62 9.55
N LEU A 6 2.06 -10.98 10.25
CA LEU A 6 2.96 -9.98 9.65
C LEU A 6 3.98 -10.65 8.72
N GLN A 7 4.51 -11.81 9.11
CA GLN A 7 5.41 -12.58 8.26
C GLN A 7 4.72 -13.03 6.96
N ASP A 8 3.48 -13.53 7.06
CA ASP A 8 2.70 -13.96 5.90
C ASP A 8 2.41 -12.79 4.93
N ARG A 9 2.21 -11.58 5.46
CA ARG A 9 2.09 -10.35 4.65
C ARG A 9 3.39 -10.05 3.92
N PHE A 10 4.53 -10.05 4.61
CA PHE A 10 5.83 -9.80 3.97
C PHE A 10 6.15 -10.80 2.86
N GLN A 11 5.86 -12.09 3.05
CA GLN A 11 6.07 -13.09 2.00
C GLN A 11 5.21 -12.82 0.77
N ARG A 12 3.95 -12.43 0.95
CA ARG A 12 3.08 -12.05 -0.16
C ARG A 12 3.56 -10.78 -0.88
N ILE A 13 3.90 -9.74 -0.12
CA ILE A 13 4.41 -8.48 -0.69
C ILE A 13 5.64 -8.75 -1.56
N LYS A 14 6.57 -9.57 -1.08
CA LYS A 14 7.74 -9.97 -1.87
C LYS A 14 7.34 -10.67 -3.17
N LYS A 15 6.51 -11.70 -3.07
CA LYS A 15 6.08 -12.51 -4.20
C LYS A 15 5.33 -11.70 -5.26
N GLU A 16 4.45 -10.79 -4.85
CA GLU A 16 3.54 -10.09 -5.77
C GLU A 16 4.09 -8.73 -6.20
N CYS A 17 4.75 -8.00 -5.31
CA CYS A 17 5.14 -6.61 -5.54
C CYS A 17 6.60 -6.46 -5.95
N PHE A 18 7.45 -7.46 -5.67
CA PHE A 18 8.90 -7.40 -5.85
C PHE A 18 9.48 -8.63 -6.55
N TRP A 19 8.69 -9.34 -7.36
CA TRP A 19 9.14 -10.54 -8.08
C TRP A 19 10.37 -10.30 -8.98
N GLU A 20 10.54 -9.05 -9.44
CA GLU A 20 11.66 -8.60 -10.28
C GLU A 20 12.91 -8.17 -9.49
N TYR A 21 12.87 -8.15 -8.16
CA TYR A 21 13.96 -7.66 -7.30
C TYR A 21 14.49 -8.75 -6.36
N SER A 22 15.80 -8.76 -6.11
CA SER A 22 16.45 -9.66 -5.15
C SER A 22 16.34 -9.15 -3.70
N PHE A 23 15.12 -8.97 -3.19
CA PHE A 23 14.89 -8.44 -1.84
C PHE A 23 15.11 -9.50 -0.72
N VAL A 24 15.97 -9.21 0.26
CA VAL A 24 16.14 -10.00 1.49
C VAL A 24 15.04 -9.65 2.49
N GLN A 25 14.64 -10.56 3.37
CA GLN A 25 13.44 -10.38 4.24
C GLN A 25 13.60 -9.24 5.25
N GLU A 26 14.86 -8.94 5.57
CA GLU A 26 15.26 -7.85 6.45
C GLU A 26 14.95 -6.48 5.84
N ASP A 27 14.88 -6.37 4.51
CA ASP A 27 14.69 -5.08 3.82
C ASP A 27 13.30 -4.48 4.07
N LEU A 28 12.22 -5.27 4.04
CA LEU A 28 10.86 -4.73 4.23
C LEU A 28 10.62 -4.26 5.66
N ALA A 29 11.07 -5.03 6.64
CA ALA A 29 10.95 -4.66 8.05
C ALA A 29 11.76 -3.38 8.34
N ASN A 30 12.96 -3.26 7.76
CA ASN A 30 13.81 -2.08 7.91
C ASN A 30 13.20 -0.85 7.24
N ILE A 31 12.64 -0.97 6.04
CA ILE A 31 11.95 0.15 5.35
C ILE A 31 10.77 0.64 6.19
N VAL A 32 9.95 -0.28 6.70
CA VAL A 32 8.76 0.07 7.49
C VAL A 32 9.13 0.72 8.82
N ALA A 33 10.15 0.19 9.52
CA ALA A 33 10.58 0.71 10.81
C ALA A 33 11.45 1.98 10.72
N GLY A 34 12.11 2.19 9.58
CA GLY A 34 13.03 3.29 9.34
C GLY A 34 12.35 4.65 9.20
N SER A 35 13.17 5.69 9.05
CA SER A 35 12.75 7.08 8.83
C SER A 35 12.88 7.55 7.38
N ASP A 36 13.41 6.70 6.48
CA ASP A 36 13.58 7.02 5.06
C ASP A 36 12.21 7.01 4.36
N PHE A 37 11.66 8.22 4.19
CA PHE A 37 10.37 8.39 3.54
C PHE A 37 10.39 7.99 2.06
N ALA A 38 11.50 8.16 1.35
CA ALA A 38 11.60 7.79 -0.06
C ALA A 38 11.48 6.27 -0.24
N GLN A 39 12.10 5.49 0.65
CA GLN A 39 11.95 4.03 0.66
C GLN A 39 10.53 3.59 1.01
N LYS A 40 9.90 4.24 2.01
CA LYS A 40 8.49 3.96 2.35
C LYS A 40 7.56 4.27 1.19
N LYS A 41 7.78 5.38 0.49
CA LYS A 41 7.03 5.78 -0.70
C LYS A 41 7.16 4.73 -1.81
N PHE A 42 8.37 4.30 -2.12
CA PHE A 42 8.61 3.25 -3.11
C PHE A 42 7.88 1.95 -2.75
N LEU A 43 7.98 1.50 -1.49
CA LEU A 43 7.28 0.31 -1.00
C LEU A 43 5.75 0.46 -1.07
N PHE A 44 5.23 1.61 -0.63
CA PHE A 44 3.82 1.94 -0.70
C PHE A 44 3.28 1.85 -2.13
N GLU A 45 3.96 2.46 -3.09
CA GLU A 45 3.53 2.47 -4.50
C GLU A 45 3.52 1.06 -5.09
N LYS A 46 4.56 0.25 -4.81
CA LYS A 46 4.62 -1.15 -5.24
C LYS A 46 3.47 -1.97 -4.64
N ILE A 47 3.18 -1.84 -3.34
CA ILE A 47 2.05 -2.53 -2.71
C ILE A 47 0.72 -2.04 -3.28
N LEU A 48 0.55 -0.72 -3.38
CA LEU A 48 -0.68 -0.10 -3.86
C LEU A 48 -1.02 -0.61 -5.25
N LEU A 49 -0.05 -0.75 -6.15
CA LEU A 49 -0.30 -1.10 -7.54
C LEU A 49 -0.29 -2.61 -7.81
N ASN A 50 0.55 -3.39 -7.09
CA ASN A 50 0.79 -4.78 -7.46
C ASN A 50 0.14 -5.80 -6.51
N SER A 51 -0.10 -5.46 -5.23
CA SER A 51 -0.64 -6.44 -4.28
C SER A 51 -2.09 -6.82 -4.58
N SER A 52 -2.40 -8.11 -4.58
CA SER A 52 -3.77 -8.62 -4.64
C SER A 52 -4.59 -8.29 -3.38
N ARG A 53 -3.92 -7.98 -2.26
CA ARG A 53 -4.51 -7.69 -0.94
C ARG A 53 -4.01 -6.35 -0.37
N PHE A 54 -3.89 -5.33 -1.22
CA PHE A 54 -3.27 -4.04 -0.87
C PHE A 54 -3.82 -3.40 0.42
N LEU A 55 -5.13 -3.40 0.67
CA LEU A 55 -5.69 -2.86 1.93
C LEU A 55 -5.15 -3.59 3.16
N GLY A 56 -4.93 -4.90 3.05
CA GLY A 56 -4.27 -5.67 4.09
C GLY A 56 -2.78 -5.35 4.15
N ASP A 57 -2.09 -5.40 3.02
CA ASP A 57 -0.63 -5.22 2.98
C ASP A 57 -0.16 -3.83 3.39
N LEU A 58 -0.97 -2.79 3.17
CA LEU A 58 -0.67 -1.43 3.62
C LEU A 58 -0.74 -1.27 5.14
N ARG A 59 -1.35 -2.21 5.88
CA ARG A 59 -1.35 -2.21 7.36
C ARG A 59 0.03 -2.46 7.99
N ILE A 60 1.06 -2.71 7.18
CA ILE A 60 2.44 -2.77 7.68
C ILE A 60 2.95 -1.39 8.09
N PHE A 61 2.44 -0.32 7.47
CA PHE A 61 2.82 1.05 7.80
C PHE A 61 2.11 1.53 9.06
N LYS A 62 2.76 2.44 9.80
CA LYS A 62 2.08 3.20 10.86
C LYS A 62 1.05 4.13 10.24
N THR A 63 0.00 4.46 10.99
CA THR A 63 -1.09 5.30 10.49
C THR A 63 -0.60 6.68 10.03
N GLU A 64 0.38 7.27 10.72
CA GLU A 64 0.95 8.57 10.39
C GLU A 64 1.73 8.52 9.07
N ASP A 65 2.57 7.49 8.90
CA ASP A 65 3.29 7.24 7.64
C ASP A 65 2.29 7.05 6.49
N LEU A 66 1.27 6.22 6.70
CA LEU A 66 0.27 5.91 5.69
C LEU A 66 -0.48 7.16 5.24
N HIS A 67 -0.81 8.07 6.17
CA HIS A 67 -1.45 9.34 5.87
C HIS A 67 -0.60 10.18 4.91
N GLN A 68 0.68 10.37 5.26
CA GLN A 68 1.61 11.14 4.43
C GLN A 68 1.83 10.49 3.06
N LEU A 69 1.99 9.16 3.01
CA LEU A 69 2.21 8.41 1.77
C LEU A 69 1.04 8.58 0.78
N ILE A 70 -0.19 8.54 1.28
CA ILE A 70 -1.41 8.68 0.44
C ILE A 70 -1.60 10.12 -0.04
N ASP A 71 -1.31 11.10 0.82
CA ASP A 71 -1.42 12.51 0.49
C ASP A 71 -0.38 12.93 -0.57
N GLU A 72 0.85 12.40 -0.48
CA GLU A 72 1.90 12.67 -1.46
C GLU A 72 1.79 11.83 -2.74
N TYR A 73 1.01 10.75 -2.74
CA TYR A 73 0.85 9.89 -3.91
C TYR A 73 0.10 10.59 -5.04
N LYS A 74 0.79 10.79 -6.15
CA LYS A 74 0.21 11.32 -7.39
C LYS A 74 -0.21 10.15 -8.27
N VAL A 75 -1.50 10.12 -8.63
CA VAL A 75 -2.01 9.08 -9.53
C VAL A 75 -1.31 9.24 -10.89
N PRO A 76 -0.63 8.21 -11.40
CA PRO A 76 0.08 8.28 -12.68
C PRO A 76 -0.92 8.39 -13.84
N GLN A 77 -0.49 9.01 -14.94
CA GLN A 77 -1.30 9.08 -16.17
C GLN A 77 -1.49 7.70 -16.82
N PHE A 78 -0.45 6.86 -16.77
CA PHE A 78 -0.54 5.48 -17.24
C PHE A 78 -1.39 4.65 -16.26
N ASN A 79 -2.38 3.94 -16.80
CA ASN A 79 -3.32 3.14 -16.02
C ASN A 79 -4.02 3.93 -14.90
N TYR A 80 -4.37 5.18 -15.21
CA TYR A 80 -4.94 6.15 -14.26
C TYR A 80 -6.13 5.59 -13.49
N ASP A 81 -7.12 5.03 -14.18
CA ASP A 81 -8.35 4.53 -13.53
C ASP A 81 -8.07 3.45 -12.51
N PHE A 82 -7.16 2.52 -12.81
CA PHE A 82 -6.76 1.47 -11.89
C PHE A 82 -6.08 2.04 -10.63
N ALA A 83 -5.11 2.94 -10.82
CA ALA A 83 -4.37 3.54 -9.72
C ALA A 83 -5.27 4.48 -8.87
N PHE A 84 -6.13 5.26 -9.53
CA PHE A 84 -7.11 6.14 -8.89
C PHE A 84 -8.07 5.35 -8.01
N ARG A 85 -8.67 4.29 -8.55
CA ARG A 85 -9.62 3.45 -7.79
C ARG A 85 -8.97 2.89 -6.53
N ARG A 86 -7.75 2.36 -6.67
CA ARG A 86 -7.04 1.77 -5.52
C ARG A 86 -6.67 2.84 -4.51
N LYS A 87 -6.17 4.01 -4.93
CA LYS A 87 -5.94 5.15 -4.04
C LYS A 87 -7.20 5.53 -3.26
N ASN A 88 -8.33 5.74 -3.95
CA ASN A 88 -9.57 6.15 -3.30
C ASN A 88 -10.12 5.07 -2.34
N MET A 89 -9.98 3.79 -2.68
CA MET A 89 -10.32 2.70 -1.75
C MET A 89 -9.47 2.74 -0.46
N VAL A 90 -8.15 3.02 -0.57
CA VAL A 90 -7.28 3.17 0.61
C VAL A 90 -7.72 4.39 1.43
N GLU A 91 -7.98 5.52 0.79
CA GLU A 91 -8.44 6.76 1.44
C GLU A 91 -9.74 6.57 2.22
N VAL A 92 -10.71 5.86 1.64
CA VAL A 92 -11.97 5.51 2.30
C VAL A 92 -11.72 4.55 3.47
N TYR A 93 -10.96 3.48 3.24
CA TYR A 93 -10.78 2.40 4.20
C TYR A 93 -10.02 2.83 5.46
N PHE A 94 -8.95 3.61 5.30
CA PHE A 94 -8.08 3.99 6.41
C PHE A 94 -8.48 5.32 7.07
N PHE A 95 -9.06 6.25 6.32
CA PHE A 95 -9.29 7.62 6.78
C PHE A 95 -10.72 8.11 6.62
N ASN A 96 -11.64 7.22 6.21
CA ASN A 96 -13.05 7.54 6.04
C ASN A 96 -13.27 8.76 5.10
N ARG A 97 -12.39 8.94 4.10
CA ARG A 97 -12.57 9.95 3.05
C ARG A 97 -13.72 9.54 2.12
N PRO A 98 -14.28 10.47 1.33
CA PRO A 98 -15.38 10.17 0.42
C PRO A 98 -15.02 9.06 -0.59
N LEU A 99 -15.96 8.13 -0.79
CA LEU A 99 -15.91 7.16 -1.87
C LEU A 99 -16.31 7.85 -3.17
N LEU A 100 -15.36 8.01 -4.09
CA LEU A 100 -15.53 8.70 -5.37
C LEU A 100 -15.81 7.73 -6.52
N ILE A 101 -15.72 6.42 -6.25
CA ILE A 101 -15.94 5.37 -7.23
C ILE A 101 -17.43 5.02 -7.25
N GLU A 102 -18.15 5.48 -8.27
CA GLU A 102 -19.60 5.34 -8.36
C GLU A 102 -20.07 3.88 -8.24
N GLU A 103 -19.38 2.92 -8.88
CA GLU A 103 -19.82 1.51 -8.87
C GLU A 103 -19.64 0.83 -7.50
N LEU A 104 -18.90 1.47 -6.59
CA LEU A 104 -18.69 0.96 -5.23
C LEU A 104 -19.61 1.64 -4.21
N LYS A 105 -20.32 2.70 -4.59
CA LYS A 105 -21.25 3.37 -3.68
C LYS A 105 -22.45 2.46 -3.42
N TRP A 106 -22.88 2.41 -2.16
CA TRP A 106 -24.12 1.75 -1.81
C TRP A 106 -25.29 2.61 -2.29
N ASN A 107 -25.87 2.25 -3.43
CA ASN A 107 -27.13 2.83 -3.88
C ASN A 107 -28.26 2.21 -3.07
N ARG A 108 -29.04 3.05 -2.38
CA ARG A 108 -30.23 2.63 -1.64
C ARG A 108 -31.40 2.41 -2.58
#